data_AF-A0A3B0SQX5-F1
#
_entry.id   AF-A0A3B0SQX5-F1
#
_cell.length_a   1.000
_cell.length_b   1.000
_cell.length_c   1.000
_cell.angle_alpha   90.00
_cell.angle_beta   90.00
_cell.angle_gamma   90.00
#
_symmetry.space_group_name_H-M   'P 1'
#
loop_
_entity.id
_entity.type
_entity.pdbx_description
1 polymer ?
#
loop_
_entity_poly.entity_id
_entity_poly.type
_entity_poly.pdbx_seq_one_letter_code
_entity_poly.pdbx_strand_id
1 'polypeptide(L)'
;VTGALLVIGYVAIYQVVLRGLGAVAPDLVDLVLGVLFFVTLLAGMAARRVLGHFGVSINGDDTRQVTLLTVDGLTVAILGSLTWAAVSSVIWPLVAVTTGAVAATAFVLVVAGRWLDMWRMERSLALFGTVTGTVASGLALVALTDPDLESPVAAELGAMVVVSAPVVVGGIALATAAASGAVSEVVATAIFGAVGVLSLGALSLVMRRVHDPATTSVEE
;
A
#
# COMPACT_ATOMS: atom_id res chain seq x y z
N VAL A 1 10.47 18.83 16.79
CA VAL A 1 9.36 18.33 17.64
C VAL A 1 8.61 17.19 16.95
N THR A 2 8.13 17.38 15.72
CA THR A 2 7.37 16.39 14.93
C THR A 2 8.06 15.03 14.78
N GLY A 3 9.36 15.02 14.42
CA GLY A 3 10.12 13.77 14.31
C GLY A 3 10.26 13.01 15.65
N ALA A 4 10.39 13.71 16.77
CA ALA A 4 10.44 13.08 18.09
C ALA A 4 9.09 12.45 18.47
N LEU A 5 7.98 13.12 18.14
CA LEU A 5 6.64 12.58 18.36
C LEU A 5 6.37 11.33 17.49
N LEU A 6 6.86 11.30 16.24
CA LEU A 6 6.80 10.12 15.39
C LEU A 6 7.55 8.93 15.99
N VAL A 7 8.77 9.15 16.49
CA VAL A 7 9.57 8.11 17.17
C VAL A 7 8.86 7.61 18.43
N ILE A 8 8.32 8.52 19.25
CA ILE A 8 7.57 8.15 20.46
C ILE A 8 6.34 7.31 20.10
N GLY A 9 5.58 7.71 19.08
CA GLY A 9 4.42 6.96 18.60
C GLY A 9 4.82 5.57 18.08
N TYR A 10 5.90 5.48 17.30
CA TYR A 10 6.44 4.21 16.82
C TYR A 10 6.85 3.30 17.97
N VAL A 11 7.60 3.81 18.95
CA VAL A 11 8.01 3.05 20.14
C VAL A 11 6.80 2.59 20.95
N ALA A 12 5.79 3.44 21.11
CA ALA A 12 4.57 3.07 21.83
C ALA A 12 3.84 1.89 21.15
N ILE A 13 3.65 1.96 19.84
CA ILE A 13 3.01 0.87 19.07
C ILE A 13 3.87 -0.40 19.14
N TYR A 14 5.18 -0.27 18.98
CA TYR A 14 6.11 -1.39 19.08
C TYR A 14 6.04 -2.08 20.45
N GLN A 15 5.97 -1.31 21.55
CA GLN A 15 5.81 -1.87 22.90
C GLN A 15 4.44 -2.51 23.12
N VAL A 16 3.37 -1.97 22.53
CA VAL A 16 2.03 -2.58 22.57
C VAL A 16 2.03 -3.93 21.85
N VAL A 17 2.70 -4.03 20.70
CA VAL A 17 2.83 -5.31 19.99
C VAL A 17 3.66 -6.30 20.82
N LEU A 18 4.86 -5.91 21.28
CA LEU A 18 5.72 -6.82 22.04
C LEU A 18 5.09 -7.32 23.35
N ARG A 19 4.50 -6.43 24.14
CA ARG A 19 3.96 -6.79 25.46
C ARG A 19 2.54 -7.30 25.40
N GLY A 20 1.70 -6.70 24.55
CA GLY A 20 0.31 -7.09 24.39
C GLY A 20 0.18 -8.38 23.61
N LEU A 21 0.68 -8.41 22.37
CA LEU A 21 0.59 -9.61 21.54
C LEU A 21 1.52 -10.71 22.06
N GLY A 22 2.72 -10.38 22.55
CA GLY A 22 3.63 -11.37 23.12
C GLY A 22 3.09 -12.11 24.35
N ALA A 23 2.14 -11.53 25.09
CA ALA A 23 1.48 -12.20 26.20
C ALA A 23 0.36 -13.17 25.76
N VAL A 24 -0.23 -12.96 24.59
CA VAL A 24 -1.40 -13.73 24.09
C VAL A 24 -0.98 -14.78 23.06
N ALA A 25 -0.09 -14.41 22.15
CA ALA A 25 0.37 -15.24 21.04
C ALA A 25 1.83 -14.89 20.69
N PRO A 26 2.80 -15.44 21.43
CA PRO A 26 4.22 -15.15 21.23
C PRO A 26 4.70 -15.50 19.81
N ASP A 27 4.16 -16.56 19.22
CA ASP A 27 4.52 -17.03 17.87
C ASP A 27 4.08 -16.06 16.75
N LEU A 28 3.11 -15.18 17.03
CA LEU A 28 2.63 -14.18 16.06
C LEU A 28 3.40 -12.86 16.15
N VAL A 29 4.23 -12.65 17.17
CA VAL A 29 4.93 -11.38 17.37
C VAL A 29 5.83 -11.07 16.17
N ASP A 30 6.68 -12.01 15.76
CA ASP A 30 7.60 -11.79 14.64
C ASP A 30 6.87 -11.56 13.33
N LEU A 31 5.77 -12.29 13.10
CA LEU A 31 4.91 -12.07 11.93
C LEU A 31 4.33 -10.66 11.95
N VAL A 32 3.74 -10.24 13.07
CA VAL A 32 3.09 -8.94 13.23
C VAL A 32 4.09 -7.79 13.19
N LEU A 33 5.30 -7.99 13.71
CA LEU A 33 6.42 -7.05 13.56
C LEU A 33 6.88 -6.95 12.10
N GLY A 34 6.91 -8.08 11.37
CA GLY A 34 7.20 -8.11 9.94
C GLY A 34 6.19 -7.33 9.08
N VAL A 35 4.95 -7.18 9.57
CA VAL A 35 3.88 -6.44 8.89
C VAL A 35 3.37 -5.25 9.72
N LEU A 36 4.27 -4.62 10.50
CA LEU A 36 3.93 -3.55 11.46
C LEU A 36 3.14 -2.39 10.83
N PHE A 37 3.38 -2.13 9.54
CA PHE A 37 2.65 -1.13 8.76
C PHE A 37 1.12 -1.29 8.81
N PHE A 38 0.59 -2.51 8.76
CA PHE A 38 -0.86 -2.71 8.87
C PHE A 38 -1.37 -2.43 10.29
N VAL A 39 -0.57 -2.79 11.30
CA VAL A 39 -0.91 -2.54 12.70
C VAL A 39 -0.93 -1.05 12.99
N THR A 40 0.05 -0.29 12.51
CA THR A 40 0.11 1.15 12.71
C THR A 40 -1.05 1.86 12.00
N LEU A 41 -1.46 1.39 10.82
CA LEU A 41 -2.62 1.92 10.09
C LEU A 41 -3.93 1.64 10.86
N LEU A 42 -4.12 0.41 11.34
CA LEU A 42 -5.29 0.05 12.16
C LEU A 42 -5.33 0.85 13.48
N ALA A 43 -4.19 0.98 14.15
CA ALA A 43 -4.06 1.79 15.35
C ALA A 43 -4.37 3.26 15.08
N GLY A 44 -3.93 3.82 13.94
CA GLY A 44 -4.24 5.18 13.51
C GLY A 44 -5.74 5.38 13.28
N MET A 45 -6.41 4.44 12.61
CA MET A 45 -7.87 4.48 12.42
C MET A 45 -8.63 4.38 13.74
N ALA A 46 -8.19 3.49 14.64
CA ALA A 46 -8.77 3.35 15.98
C ALA A 46 -8.58 4.64 16.79
N ALA A 47 -7.37 5.21 16.80
CA ALA A 47 -7.08 6.48 17.46
C ALA A 47 -7.97 7.61 16.91
N ARG A 48 -8.10 7.74 15.58
CA ARG A 48 -8.97 8.73 14.94
C ARG A 48 -10.42 8.58 15.39
N ARG A 49 -10.92 7.35 15.50
CA ARG A 49 -12.28 7.07 15.97
C ARG A 49 -12.48 7.44 17.44
N VAL A 50 -11.50 7.14 18.28
CA VAL A 50 -11.51 7.50 19.72
C VAL A 50 -11.48 9.02 19.89
N LEU A 51 -10.60 9.73 19.19
CA LEU A 51 -10.54 11.19 19.24
C LEU A 51 -11.84 11.85 18.76
N GLY A 52 -12.45 11.31 17.70
CA GLY A 52 -13.75 11.75 17.22
C GLY A 52 -14.87 11.55 18.24
N HIS A 53 -14.80 10.49 19.05
CA HIS A 53 -15.75 10.26 20.14
C HIS A 53 -15.63 11.32 21.25
N PHE A 54 -14.42 11.80 21.51
CA PHE A 54 -14.16 12.88 22.47
C PHE A 54 -14.35 14.30 21.88
N GLY A 55 -14.82 14.42 20.64
CA GLY A 55 -15.04 15.71 19.97
C GLY A 55 -13.77 16.44 19.54
N VAL A 56 -12.61 15.76 19.54
CA VAL A 56 -11.35 16.34 19.09
C VAL A 56 -11.23 16.14 17.58
N SER A 57 -11.33 17.23 16.82
CA SER A 57 -11.05 17.22 15.38
C SER A 57 -9.55 17.39 15.13
N ILE A 58 -8.95 16.45 14.42
CA ILE A 58 -7.58 16.59 13.92
C ILE A 58 -7.63 17.45 12.67
N ASN A 59 -6.81 18.50 12.60
CA ASN A 59 -6.69 19.32 11.40
C ASN A 59 -6.14 18.49 10.23
N GLY A 60 -6.74 18.65 9.06
CA GLY A 60 -6.26 18.02 7.83
C GLY A 60 -4.83 18.43 7.49
N ASP A 61 -4.51 19.72 7.65
CA ASP A 61 -3.19 20.28 7.33
C ASP A 61 -2.07 19.70 8.18
N ASP A 62 -2.30 19.53 9.49
CA ASP A 62 -1.31 18.93 10.40
C ASP A 62 -1.05 17.46 10.03
N THR A 63 -2.12 16.72 9.68
CA THR A 63 -2.02 15.32 9.24
C THR A 63 -1.29 15.22 7.90
N ARG A 64 -1.54 16.16 6.99
CA ARG A 64 -0.87 16.24 5.68
C ARG A 64 0.63 16.47 5.85
N GLN A 65 1.03 17.48 6.64
CA GLN A 65 2.46 17.77 6.86
C GLN A 65 3.20 16.58 7.48
N VAL A 66 2.58 15.90 8.45
CA VAL A 66 3.15 14.70 9.06
C VAL A 66 3.25 13.55 8.04
N THR A 67 2.24 13.38 7.18
CA THR A 67 2.24 12.34 6.13
C THR A 67 3.36 12.58 5.13
N LEU A 68 3.50 13.80 4.61
CA LEU A 68 4.56 14.16 3.68
C LEU A 68 5.95 13.96 4.31
N LEU A 69 6.16 14.43 5.55
CA LEU A 69 7.41 14.20 6.28
C LEU A 69 7.74 12.71 6.45
N THR A 70 6.71 11.88 6.72
CA THR A 70 6.89 10.44 6.90
C THR A 70 7.21 9.75 5.59
N VAL A 71 6.57 10.15 4.48
CA VAL A 71 6.81 9.62 3.13
C VAL A 71 8.24 9.94 2.68
N ASP A 72 8.70 11.17 2.89
CA ASP A 72 10.08 11.58 2.58
C ASP A 72 11.09 10.79 3.43
N GLY A 73 10.83 10.70 4.75
CA GLY A 73 11.68 9.94 5.66
C GLY A 73 11.79 8.46 5.30
N LEU A 74 10.67 7.83 4.91
CA LEU A 74 10.62 6.44 4.44
C LEU A 74 11.42 6.28 3.15
N THR A 75 11.29 7.21 2.21
CA THR A 75 12.02 7.18 0.94
C THR A 75 13.52 7.26 1.17
N VAL A 76 13.97 8.19 2.03
CA VAL A 76 15.38 8.31 2.41
C VAL A 76 15.89 7.05 3.11
N ALA A 77 15.11 6.47 4.01
CA ALA A 77 15.48 5.25 4.73
C ALA A 77 15.66 4.04 3.79
N ILE A 78 14.76 3.86 2.81
CA ILE A 78 14.87 2.78 1.82
C ILE A 78 16.12 2.96 0.95
N LEU A 79 16.35 4.17 0.45
CA LEU A 79 17.54 4.48 -0.36
C LEU A 79 18.83 4.25 0.45
N GLY A 80 18.83 4.61 1.74
CA GLY A 80 19.96 4.38 2.64
C GLY A 80 20.17 2.91 3.02
N SER A 81 19.12 2.08 2.99
CA SER A 81 19.20 0.66 3.31
C SER A 81 19.81 -0.18 2.17
N LEU A 82 19.85 0.35 0.95
CA LEU A 82 20.31 -0.40 -0.22
C LEU A 82 21.83 -0.35 -0.34
N THR A 83 22.51 -1.48 -0.18
CA THR A 83 23.96 -1.56 -0.34
C THR A 83 24.34 -1.70 -1.82
N TRP A 84 25.29 -0.89 -2.29
CA TRP A 84 25.76 -0.94 -3.69
C TRP A 84 26.27 -2.33 -4.10
N ALA A 85 26.89 -3.05 -3.17
CA ALA A 85 27.40 -4.39 -3.39
C ALA A 85 26.30 -5.43 -3.69
N ALA A 86 25.11 -5.28 -3.10
CA ALA A 86 23.98 -6.17 -3.36
C ALA A 86 23.35 -5.94 -4.74
N VAL A 87 23.47 -4.72 -5.28
CA VAL A 87 22.83 -4.32 -6.55
C VAL A 87 23.74 -4.60 -7.76
N SER A 88 25.04 -4.36 -7.62
CA SER A 88 25.96 -4.41 -8.76
C SER A 88 26.06 -5.78 -9.44
N SER A 89 25.88 -6.87 -8.67
CA SER A 89 25.92 -8.25 -9.19
C SER A 89 24.70 -8.63 -10.02
N VAL A 90 23.57 -7.94 -9.85
CA VAL A 90 22.27 -8.28 -10.46
C VAL A 90 21.64 -7.09 -11.18
N ILE A 91 22.42 -6.06 -11.53
CA ILE A 91 21.89 -4.81 -12.08
C ILE A 91 21.13 -5.02 -13.40
N TRP A 92 21.65 -5.86 -14.29
CA TRP A 92 21.02 -6.14 -15.58
C TRP A 92 19.69 -6.91 -15.47
N PRO A 93 19.59 -8.04 -14.74
CA PRO A 93 18.31 -8.70 -14.54
C PRO A 93 17.33 -7.82 -13.77
N LEU A 94 17.82 -7.03 -12.80
CA LEU A 94 16.98 -6.09 -12.06
C LEU A 94 16.38 -5.01 -12.98
N VAL A 95 17.17 -4.40 -13.86
CA VAL A 95 16.69 -3.41 -14.83
C VAL A 95 15.69 -4.02 -15.80
N ALA A 96 15.94 -5.23 -16.30
CA ALA A 96 15.02 -5.90 -17.22
C ALA A 96 13.65 -6.18 -16.58
N VAL A 97 13.65 -6.74 -15.36
CA VAL A 97 12.41 -7.06 -14.64
C VAL A 97 11.67 -5.79 -14.24
N THR A 98 12.36 -4.78 -13.72
CA THR A 98 11.71 -3.51 -13.30
C THR A 98 11.14 -2.76 -14.49
N THR A 99 11.87 -2.67 -15.61
CA THR A 99 11.37 -2.01 -16.83
C THR A 99 10.14 -2.73 -17.38
N GLY A 100 10.16 -4.07 -17.43
CA GLY A 100 9.02 -4.87 -17.85
C GLY A 100 7.80 -4.67 -16.96
N ALA A 101 7.99 -4.70 -15.64
CA ALA A 101 6.92 -4.49 -14.67
C ALA A 101 6.33 -3.07 -14.74
N VAL A 102 7.18 -2.05 -14.88
CA VAL A 102 6.75 -0.65 -15.03
C VAL A 102 5.96 -0.47 -16.33
N ALA A 103 6.45 -1.01 -17.45
CA ALA A 103 5.75 -0.92 -18.74
C ALA A 103 4.40 -1.64 -18.71
N ALA A 104 4.33 -2.83 -18.12
CA ALA A 104 3.08 -3.57 -17.95
C ALA A 104 2.09 -2.80 -17.06
N THR A 105 2.57 -2.24 -15.94
CA THR A 105 1.75 -1.43 -15.03
C THR A 105 1.22 -0.18 -15.72
N ALA A 106 2.08 0.55 -16.43
CA ALA A 106 1.69 1.73 -17.19
C ALA A 106 0.64 1.37 -18.26
N PHE A 107 0.81 0.25 -18.98
CA PHE A 107 -0.17 -0.20 -19.96
C PHE A 107 -1.53 -0.49 -19.33
N VAL A 108 -1.58 -1.24 -18.23
CA VAL A 108 -2.82 -1.54 -17.51
C VAL A 108 -3.50 -0.26 -17.03
N LEU A 109 -2.75 0.70 -16.49
CA LEU A 109 -3.30 1.96 -16.02
C LEU A 109 -3.73 2.90 -17.15
N VAL A 110 -3.07 2.88 -18.31
CA VAL A 110 -3.55 3.62 -19.48
C VAL A 110 -4.88 3.04 -19.97
N VAL A 111 -5.05 1.71 -19.93
CA VAL A 111 -6.30 1.06 -20.34
C VAL A 111 -7.41 1.27 -19.30
N ALA A 112 -7.14 0.97 -18.03
CA ALA A 112 -8.11 1.06 -16.94
C ALA A 112 -8.40 2.51 -16.54
N GLY A 113 -7.37 3.37 -16.57
CA GLY A 113 -7.48 4.79 -16.28
C GLY A 113 -8.35 5.51 -17.29
N ARG A 114 -8.63 4.91 -18.47
CA ARG A 114 -9.63 5.44 -19.41
C ARG A 114 -11.05 5.47 -18.86
N TRP A 115 -11.32 4.81 -17.73
CA TRP A 115 -12.65 4.63 -17.15
C TRP A 115 -12.82 5.27 -15.77
N LEU A 116 -11.81 6.01 -15.30
CA LEU A 116 -11.90 6.81 -14.07
C LEU A 116 -12.52 8.17 -14.37
N ASP A 117 -13.77 8.41 -13.99
CA ASP A 117 -14.46 9.66 -14.38
C ASP A 117 -14.02 10.89 -13.56
N MET A 118 -13.62 10.68 -12.30
CA MET A 118 -13.14 11.74 -11.41
C MET A 118 -11.68 11.52 -11.01
N TRP A 119 -10.92 12.60 -10.82
CA TRP A 119 -9.53 12.59 -10.32
C TRP A 119 -8.63 11.57 -11.05
N ARG A 120 -8.82 11.48 -12.38
CA ARG A 120 -8.22 10.43 -13.21
C ARG A 120 -6.70 10.45 -13.14
N MET A 121 -6.12 11.65 -13.17
CA MET A 121 -4.67 11.82 -13.18
C MET A 121 -4.10 11.39 -11.82
N GLU A 122 -4.68 11.93 -10.75
CA GLU A 122 -4.28 11.70 -9.36
C GLU A 122 -4.41 10.22 -8.99
N ARG A 123 -5.56 9.58 -9.31
CA ARG A 123 -5.76 8.14 -9.06
C ARG A 123 -4.85 7.25 -9.89
N SER A 124 -4.66 7.57 -11.17
CA SER A 124 -3.76 6.78 -12.02
C SER A 124 -2.32 6.86 -11.53
N LEU A 125 -1.89 8.05 -11.11
CA LEU A 125 -0.56 8.29 -10.61
C LEU A 125 -0.34 7.67 -9.22
N ALA A 126 -1.35 7.73 -8.35
CA ALA A 126 -1.41 7.03 -7.07
C ALA A 126 -1.23 5.51 -7.22
N LEU A 127 -2.00 4.91 -8.14
CA LEU A 127 -1.93 3.47 -8.42
C LEU A 127 -0.60 3.10 -9.08
N PHE A 128 -0.12 3.92 -10.01
CA PHE A 128 1.18 3.71 -10.67
C PHE A 128 2.30 3.66 -9.63
N GLY A 129 2.39 4.67 -8.76
CA GLY A 129 3.40 4.70 -7.69
C GLY A 129 3.23 3.56 -6.68
N THR A 130 1.99 3.17 -6.37
CA THR A 130 1.74 2.09 -5.43
C THR A 130 2.13 0.71 -5.96
N VAL A 131 1.88 0.44 -7.25
CA VAL A 131 2.21 -0.85 -7.89
C VAL A 131 3.69 -0.95 -8.23
N THR A 132 4.31 0.15 -8.67
CA THR A 132 5.74 0.15 -9.03
C THR A 132 6.69 0.31 -7.84
N GLY A 133 6.16 0.74 -6.69
CA GLY A 133 6.92 0.93 -5.47
C GLY A 133 6.09 0.55 -4.25
N THR A 134 5.73 1.54 -3.46
CA THR A 134 4.86 1.36 -2.29
C THR A 134 3.80 2.46 -2.27
N VAL A 135 2.84 2.33 -1.36
CA VAL A 135 1.81 3.36 -1.13
C VAL A 135 2.43 4.74 -0.84
N ALA A 136 3.61 4.77 -0.19
CA ALA A 136 4.35 6.01 0.04
C ALA A 136 4.80 6.66 -1.29
N SER A 137 5.28 5.88 -2.25
CA SER A 137 5.61 6.36 -3.60
C SER A 137 4.37 6.85 -4.35
N GLY A 138 3.24 6.17 -4.19
CA GLY A 138 1.94 6.64 -4.70
C GLY A 138 1.54 7.99 -4.13
N LEU A 139 1.61 8.16 -2.81
CA LEU A 139 1.34 9.43 -2.12
C LEU A 139 2.31 10.54 -2.53
N ALA A 140 3.59 10.23 -2.69
CA ALA A 140 4.59 11.21 -3.14
C ALA A 140 4.25 11.74 -4.54
N LEU A 141 3.82 10.87 -5.45
CA LEU A 141 3.41 11.31 -6.78
C LEU A 141 2.10 12.11 -6.75
N VAL A 142 1.12 11.72 -5.93
CA VAL A 142 -0.11 12.51 -5.73
C VAL A 142 0.23 13.90 -5.21
N ALA A 143 1.16 14.02 -4.25
CA ALA A 143 1.59 15.31 -3.71
C ALA A 143 2.27 16.22 -4.76
N LEU A 144 2.74 15.68 -5.88
CA LEU A 144 3.25 16.50 -6.99
C LEU A 144 2.12 17.08 -7.85
N THR A 145 1.01 16.37 -8.01
CA THR A 145 -0.14 16.80 -8.82
C THR A 145 -1.22 17.51 -8.02
N ASP A 146 -1.37 17.14 -6.75
CA ASP A 146 -2.29 17.66 -5.76
C ASP A 146 -1.50 17.89 -4.47
N PRO A 147 -0.72 19.00 -4.40
CA PRO A 147 0.12 19.29 -3.24
C PRO A 147 -0.71 19.37 -1.96
N ASP A 148 -1.90 19.95 -2.04
CA ASP A 148 -2.79 20.20 -0.90
C ASP A 148 -3.58 18.98 -0.45
N LEU A 149 -3.46 17.84 -1.16
CA LEU A 149 -4.19 16.60 -0.90
C LEU A 149 -5.70 16.84 -0.75
N GLU A 150 -6.24 17.75 -1.58
CA GLU A 150 -7.68 18.06 -1.59
C GLU A 150 -8.49 16.88 -2.16
N SER A 151 -7.85 16.10 -3.04
CA SER A 151 -8.47 14.91 -3.62
C SER A 151 -8.63 13.79 -2.58
N PRO A 152 -9.70 12.98 -2.67
CA PRO A 152 -9.93 11.86 -1.75
C PRO A 152 -8.91 10.72 -1.92
N VAL A 153 -8.00 10.82 -2.91
CA VAL A 153 -7.10 9.75 -3.34
C VAL A 153 -6.17 9.28 -2.23
N ALA A 154 -5.69 10.18 -1.38
CA ALA A 154 -4.85 9.81 -0.23
C ALA A 154 -5.58 8.90 0.77
N ALA A 155 -6.87 9.17 1.02
CA ALA A 155 -7.69 8.34 1.88
C ALA A 155 -8.07 7.01 1.20
N GLU A 156 -8.37 7.04 -0.10
CA GLU A 156 -8.63 5.84 -0.90
C GLU A 156 -7.44 4.88 -0.89
N LEU A 157 -6.21 5.39 -1.02
CA LEU A 157 -4.98 4.59 -0.91
C LEU A 157 -4.85 3.92 0.46
N GLY A 158 -5.12 4.66 1.55
CA GLY A 158 -5.11 4.10 2.91
C GLY A 158 -6.13 2.97 3.08
N ALA A 159 -7.35 3.15 2.55
CA ALA A 159 -8.38 2.12 2.58
C ALA A 159 -8.00 0.90 1.73
N MET A 160 -7.41 1.12 0.54
CA MET A 160 -6.95 0.06 -0.35
C MET A 160 -5.95 -0.88 0.33
N VAL A 161 -5.02 -0.32 1.12
CA VAL A 161 -4.08 -1.11 1.92
C VAL A 161 -4.82 -2.04 2.88
N VAL A 162 -5.77 -1.51 3.66
CA VAL A 162 -6.50 -2.30 4.65
C VAL A 162 -7.26 -3.44 3.99
N VAL A 163 -7.91 -3.18 2.84
CA VAL A 163 -8.66 -4.19 2.09
C VAL A 163 -7.73 -5.24 1.47
N SER A 164 -6.57 -4.84 0.98
CA SER A 164 -5.58 -5.74 0.37
C SER A 164 -4.72 -6.49 1.38
N ALA A 165 -4.75 -6.12 2.66
CA ALA A 165 -3.92 -6.70 3.72
C ALA A 165 -3.91 -8.24 3.74
N PRO A 166 -5.05 -8.95 3.68
CA PRO A 166 -5.03 -10.42 3.72
C PRO A 166 -4.31 -11.03 2.51
N VAL A 167 -4.45 -10.41 1.34
CA VAL A 167 -3.81 -10.86 0.10
C VAL A 167 -2.31 -10.63 0.16
N VAL A 168 -1.88 -9.47 0.64
CA VAL A 168 -0.45 -9.11 0.77
C VAL A 168 0.23 -9.98 1.82
N VAL A 169 -0.36 -10.14 3.01
CA VAL A 169 0.19 -10.98 4.09
C VAL A 169 0.25 -12.44 3.65
N GLY A 170 -0.81 -12.96 3.02
CA GLY A 170 -0.83 -14.31 2.48
C GLY A 170 0.21 -14.51 1.37
N GLY A 171 0.41 -13.52 0.50
CA GLY A 171 1.43 -13.53 -0.53
C GLY A 171 2.85 -13.54 0.05
N ILE A 172 3.12 -12.72 1.07
CA ILE A 172 4.42 -12.73 1.77
C ILE A 172 4.66 -14.10 2.41
N ALA A 173 3.69 -14.64 3.14
CA ALA A 173 3.82 -15.95 3.78
C ALA A 173 4.08 -17.07 2.74
N LEU A 174 3.39 -17.04 1.60
CA LEU A 174 3.60 -18.00 0.52
C LEU A 174 4.99 -17.85 -0.12
N ALA A 175 5.44 -16.62 -0.37
CA ALA A 175 6.77 -16.35 -0.91
C ALA A 175 7.87 -16.81 0.05
N THR A 176 7.71 -16.55 1.35
CA THR A 176 8.63 -17.05 2.39
C THR A 176 8.62 -18.57 2.47
N ALA A 177 7.45 -19.21 2.36
CA ALA A 177 7.33 -20.67 2.35
C ALA A 177 7.95 -21.31 1.10
N ALA A 178 7.89 -20.65 -0.05
CA ALA A 178 8.57 -21.09 -1.26
C ALA A 178 10.09 -20.94 -1.13
N ALA A 179 10.55 -19.80 -0.60
CA ALA A 179 11.97 -19.52 -0.39
C ALA A 179 12.63 -20.45 0.65
N SER A 180 11.87 -20.90 1.66
CA SER A 180 12.35 -21.87 2.64
C SER A 180 12.28 -23.33 2.16
N GLY A 181 11.76 -23.57 0.95
CA GLY A 181 11.57 -24.91 0.38
C GLY A 181 10.39 -25.69 0.97
N ALA A 182 9.57 -25.07 1.83
CA ALA A 182 8.38 -25.69 2.40
C ALA A 182 7.26 -25.90 1.36
N VAL A 183 7.22 -25.06 0.31
CA VAL A 183 6.30 -25.16 -0.81
C VAL A 183 7.11 -25.21 -2.11
N SER A 184 6.70 -26.04 -3.06
CA SER A 184 7.37 -26.08 -4.37
C SER A 184 7.18 -24.76 -5.11
N GLU A 185 8.23 -24.32 -5.81
CA GLU A 185 8.21 -23.07 -6.59
C GLU A 185 7.05 -23.06 -7.59
N VAL A 186 6.76 -24.22 -8.21
CA VAL A 186 5.65 -24.41 -9.16
C VAL A 186 4.30 -24.12 -8.51
N VAL A 187 4.07 -24.58 -7.27
CA VAL A 187 2.81 -24.36 -6.55
C VAL A 187 2.69 -22.90 -6.15
N ALA A 188 3.77 -22.27 -5.69
CA ALA A 188 3.75 -20.84 -5.37
C ALA A 188 3.44 -19.99 -6.61
N THR A 189 4.10 -20.26 -7.74
CA THR A 189 3.83 -19.57 -9.01
C THR A 189 2.39 -19.80 -9.49
N ALA A 190 1.86 -21.02 -9.36
CA ALA A 190 0.48 -21.32 -9.74
C ALA A 190 -0.53 -20.53 -8.89
N ILE A 191 -0.30 -20.42 -7.58
CA ILE A 191 -1.18 -19.65 -6.68
C ILE A 191 -1.12 -18.16 -7.00
N PHE A 192 0.07 -17.58 -7.19
CA PHE A 192 0.19 -16.18 -7.62
C PHE A 192 -0.47 -15.94 -8.99
N GLY A 193 -0.31 -16.87 -9.93
CA GLY A 193 -0.98 -16.83 -11.22
C GLY A 193 -2.49 -16.86 -11.09
N ALA A 194 -3.04 -17.74 -10.24
CA ALA A 194 -4.47 -17.83 -9.98
C ALA A 194 -5.02 -16.55 -9.35
N VAL A 195 -4.34 -15.98 -8.35
CA VAL A 195 -4.72 -14.70 -7.74
C VAL A 195 -4.68 -13.57 -8.77
N GLY A 196 -3.68 -13.55 -9.66
CA GLY A 196 -3.59 -12.58 -10.76
C GLY A 196 -4.75 -12.70 -11.74
N VAL A 197 -5.08 -13.92 -12.19
CA VAL A 197 -6.20 -14.18 -13.09
C VAL A 197 -7.55 -13.83 -12.45
N LEU A 198 -7.75 -14.18 -11.17
CA LEU A 198 -8.95 -13.82 -10.43
C LEU A 198 -9.10 -12.32 -10.28
N SER A 199 -7.99 -11.61 -10.02
CA SER A 199 -7.98 -10.15 -9.90
C SER A 199 -8.32 -9.47 -11.23
N LEU A 200 -7.75 -9.95 -12.34
CA LEU A 200 -8.09 -9.49 -13.69
C LEU A 200 -9.54 -9.81 -14.06
N GLY A 201 -10.04 -10.98 -13.65
CA GLY A 201 -11.43 -11.39 -13.84
C GLY A 201 -12.40 -10.49 -13.07
N ALA A 202 -12.13 -10.23 -11.79
CA ALA A 202 -12.89 -9.31 -10.96
C ALA A 202 -12.87 -7.89 -11.54
N LEU A 203 -11.70 -7.42 -11.98
CA LEU A 203 -11.55 -6.14 -12.67
C LEU A 203 -12.43 -6.11 -13.92
N SER A 204 -12.36 -7.12 -14.80
CA SER A 204 -13.19 -7.19 -16.02
C SER A 204 -14.71 -7.21 -15.73
N LEU A 205 -15.13 -7.83 -14.63
CA LEU A 205 -16.52 -7.88 -14.19
C LEU A 205 -17.02 -6.53 -13.68
N VAL A 206 -16.22 -5.86 -12.85
CA VAL A 206 -16.50 -4.50 -12.38
C VAL A 206 -16.58 -3.56 -13.57
N MET A 207 -15.62 -3.67 -14.48
CA MET A 207 -15.56 -2.89 -15.70
C MET A 207 -16.80 -3.08 -16.59
N ARG A 208 -17.33 -4.31 -16.70
CA ARG A 208 -18.59 -4.57 -17.43
C ARG A 208 -19.80 -3.91 -16.76
N ARG A 209 -19.87 -3.90 -15.42
CA ARG A 209 -20.99 -3.29 -14.69
C ARG A 209 -21.00 -1.77 -14.75
N VAL A 210 -19.83 -1.13 -14.81
CA VAL A 210 -19.74 0.33 -15.03
C VAL A 210 -20.16 0.70 -16.44
N HIS A 211 -20.04 -0.21 -17.41
CA HIS A 211 -20.42 0.00 -18.80
C HIS A 211 -21.87 -0.42 -19.12
N ASP A 212 -22.66 -0.88 -18.15
CA ASP A 212 -24.06 -1.26 -18.37
C ASP A 212 -24.92 0.03 -18.44
N PRO A 213 -25.56 0.35 -19.59
CA PRO A 213 -26.32 1.59 -19.79
C PRO A 213 -27.62 1.69 -18.96
N ALA A 214 -27.93 0.68 -18.13
CA ALA A 214 -29.12 0.66 -17.31
C ALA A 214 -29.02 1.55 -16.06
N THR A 215 -27.82 1.84 -15.54
CA THR A 215 -27.66 2.66 -14.33
C THR A 215 -27.62 4.16 -14.60
N THR A 216 -27.52 4.61 -15.86
CA THR A 216 -27.52 6.03 -16.25
C THR A 216 -28.92 6.60 -16.49
N SER A 217 -29.99 5.85 -16.20
CA SER A 217 -31.38 6.24 -16.53
C SER A 217 -32.26 6.58 -15.32
N VAL A 218 -31.70 6.67 -14.11
CA VAL A 218 -32.48 6.92 -12.88
C VAL A 218 -32.36 8.36 -12.35
N GLU A 219 -31.53 9.21 -12.97
CA GLU A 219 -31.40 10.63 -12.60
C GLU A 219 -31.61 11.56 -13.81
N GLU A 220 -32.79 11.49 -14.43
CA GLU A 220 -33.39 12.63 -15.17
C GLU A 220 -34.70 13.06 -14.50
#